data_AF-A0A7V3WQQ5-F1
#
_entry.id   AF-A0A7V3WQQ5-F1
#
_cell.length_a   1.000
_cell.length_b   1.000
_cell.length_c   1.000
_cell.angle_alpha   90.00
_cell.angle_beta   90.00
_cell.angle_gamma   90.00
#
_symmetry.space_group_name_H-M   'P 1'
#
loop_
_entity.id
_entity.type
_entity.pdbx_description
1 polymer ?
#
loop_
_entity_poly.entity_id
_entity_poly.type
_entity_poly.pdbx_seq_one_letter_code
_entity_poly.pdbx_strand_id
1 'polypeptide(L)'
;RQQDGPFYGTPLWEGYNTGDRGTAYRFHIVDPITFTRSLRVEIEHKGSQTFPDGKTSGFIERDDLMSSVALWYQTEPHKPWPPLPPGPDRLPFREQALAVGYKLVPEARHSGAPLEVQALGGVTDGKQLWFRPTSAGAWVEVPFSLTNELTAELWLKVVHARDYGTWRVKLDGKDLGTFDLYNATITPTAHRLGMHTLSAGSHTLRFEGVGKSDRSTGYLLGFDALTARIPAYLRPPGFDLRKVQK
;
A
#
# COMPACT_ATOMS: atom_id res chain seq x y z
N ARG A 1 -18.30 -13.11 -4.21
CA ARG A 1 -18.92 -13.58 -2.94
C ARG A 1 -17.98 -13.18 -1.82
N GLN A 2 -18.49 -12.49 -0.81
CA GLN A 2 -17.75 -12.24 0.44
C GLN A 2 -17.45 -13.62 1.06
N GLN A 3 -16.21 -13.86 1.46
CA GLN A 3 -15.76 -15.13 2.03
C GLN A 3 -15.80 -15.03 3.57
N ASP A 4 -17.00 -15.00 4.15
CA ASP A 4 -17.22 -14.62 5.56
C ASP A 4 -17.85 -15.71 6.44
N GLY A 5 -18.08 -16.91 5.89
CA GLY A 5 -18.57 -18.04 6.67
C GLY A 5 -17.45 -18.78 7.44
N PRO A 6 -17.78 -19.52 8.52
CA PRO A 6 -16.80 -20.22 9.38
C PRO A 6 -15.99 -21.31 8.67
N PHE A 7 -16.40 -21.70 7.46
CA PHE A 7 -15.74 -22.71 6.63
C PHE A 7 -15.03 -22.13 5.40
N TYR A 8 -15.06 -20.80 5.23
CA TYR A 8 -14.29 -20.15 4.16
C TYR A 8 -12.82 -20.05 4.54
N GLY A 9 -11.95 -20.33 3.56
CA GLY A 9 -10.50 -20.42 3.77
C GLY A 9 -9.72 -19.19 3.32
N THR A 10 -10.36 -18.16 2.76
CA THR A 10 -9.65 -16.98 2.24
C THR A 10 -10.29 -15.67 2.71
N PRO A 11 -10.09 -15.27 3.98
CA PRO A 11 -10.69 -14.06 4.54
C PRO A 11 -10.19 -12.75 3.90
N LEU A 12 -9.02 -12.76 3.25
CA LEU A 12 -8.49 -11.62 2.50
C LEU A 12 -7.94 -12.08 1.15
N TRP A 13 -8.38 -11.41 0.08
CA TRP A 13 -7.84 -11.56 -1.27
C TRP A 13 -7.91 -10.22 -1.99
N GLU A 14 -6.75 -9.56 -2.15
CA GLU A 14 -6.68 -8.22 -2.77
C GLU A 14 -6.58 -8.27 -4.31
N GLY A 15 -6.20 -9.42 -4.89
CA GLY A 15 -6.09 -9.58 -6.33
C GLY A 15 -4.85 -10.36 -6.76
N TYR A 16 -4.41 -10.10 -7.99
CA TYR A 16 -3.29 -10.80 -8.64
C TYR A 16 -2.10 -9.87 -8.96
N ASN A 17 -2.14 -8.61 -8.50
CA ASN A 17 -1.07 -7.64 -8.73
C ASN A 17 0.07 -7.85 -7.73
N THR A 18 1.30 -7.53 -8.14
CA THR A 18 2.48 -7.54 -7.26
C THR A 18 2.22 -6.73 -6.00
N GLY A 19 2.28 -7.34 -4.81
CA GLY A 19 2.02 -6.67 -3.53
C GLY A 19 0.59 -6.82 -3.00
N ASP A 20 -0.33 -7.40 -3.79
CA ASP A 20 -1.64 -7.82 -3.29
C ASP A 20 -1.45 -8.87 -2.19
N ARG A 21 -2.23 -8.74 -1.12
CA ARG A 21 -2.21 -9.68 -0.01
C ARG A 21 -3.29 -10.72 -0.16
N GLY A 22 -2.91 -11.96 0.13
CA GLY A 22 -3.81 -13.08 0.31
C GLY A 22 -3.66 -13.63 1.73
N THR A 23 -4.76 -14.00 2.36
CA THR A 23 -4.74 -14.83 3.57
C THR A 23 -5.48 -16.10 3.27
N ALA A 24 -4.80 -17.24 3.32
CA ALA A 24 -5.40 -18.56 3.28
C ALA A 24 -5.42 -19.13 4.71
N TYR A 25 -6.48 -18.85 5.44
CA TYR A 25 -6.60 -19.27 6.84
C TYR A 25 -8.00 -19.80 7.13
N ARG A 26 -8.05 -20.98 7.76
CA ARG A 26 -9.28 -21.64 8.21
C ARG A 26 -9.05 -22.18 9.62
N PHE A 27 -9.99 -21.91 10.53
CA PHE A 27 -10.03 -22.64 11.80
C PHE A 27 -10.50 -24.08 11.56
N HIS A 28 -9.74 -25.05 12.07
CA HIS A 28 -10.20 -26.43 12.17
C HIS A 28 -11.21 -26.51 13.32
N ILE A 29 -12.49 -26.28 13.00
CA ILE A 29 -13.57 -26.22 13.99
C ILE A 29 -14.10 -27.62 14.36
N VAL A 30 -14.21 -28.51 13.37
CA VAL A 30 -15.02 -29.74 13.53
C VAL A 30 -14.24 -30.96 14.01
N ASP A 31 -13.00 -31.19 13.55
CA ASP A 31 -12.28 -32.43 13.85
C ASP A 31 -10.80 -32.21 14.22
N PRO A 32 -10.31 -32.78 15.34
CA PRO A 32 -8.89 -32.77 15.67
C PRO A 32 -8.09 -33.67 14.72
N ILE A 33 -6.85 -33.29 14.42
CA ILE A 33 -5.90 -34.16 13.71
C ILE A 33 -5.14 -35.00 14.74
N THR A 34 -5.59 -36.24 14.98
CA THR A 34 -4.96 -37.14 15.95
C THR A 34 -3.75 -37.87 15.37
N PHE A 35 -2.69 -38.06 16.18
CA PHE A 35 -1.50 -38.85 15.82
C PHE A 35 -0.97 -39.58 17.06
N THR A 36 -0.28 -40.71 16.88
CA THR A 36 0.24 -41.53 18.00
C THR A 36 1.73 -41.28 18.30
N ARG A 37 2.50 -40.81 17.33
CA ARG A 37 3.95 -40.53 17.48
C ARG A 37 4.33 -39.14 17.00
N SER A 38 4.07 -38.83 15.73
CA SER A 38 4.35 -37.52 15.15
C SER A 38 3.39 -37.20 14.01
N LEU A 39 3.23 -35.90 13.76
CA LEU A 39 2.55 -35.34 12.60
C LEU A 39 3.56 -34.43 11.87
N ARG A 40 3.69 -34.58 10.55
CA ARG A 40 4.43 -33.67 9.68
C ARG A 40 3.45 -33.03 8.71
N VAL A 41 3.51 -31.71 8.62
CA VAL A 41 2.71 -30.92 7.67
C VAL A 41 3.69 -30.15 6.79
N GLU A 42 3.44 -30.19 5.49
CA GLU A 42 4.20 -29.44 4.48
C GLU A 42 3.24 -28.58 3.68
N ILE A 43 3.67 -27.36 3.34
CA ILE A 43 2.89 -26.42 2.56
C ILE A 43 3.61 -26.23 1.24
N GLU A 44 2.94 -26.53 0.13
CA GLU A 44 3.42 -26.18 -1.20
C GLU A 44 3.31 -24.66 -1.40
N HIS A 45 4.37 -24.05 -1.93
CA HIS A 45 4.44 -22.61 -2.15
C HIS A 45 4.66 -22.21 -3.62
N LYS A 46 4.32 -23.12 -4.54
CA LYS A 46 4.37 -22.86 -5.97
C LYS A 46 3.10 -22.13 -6.42
N GLY A 47 3.22 -21.40 -7.51
CA GLY A 47 2.06 -20.78 -8.13
C GLY A 47 2.24 -20.43 -9.59
N SER A 48 1.28 -19.67 -10.10
CA SER A 48 1.23 -19.31 -11.51
C SER A 48 2.14 -18.15 -11.85
N GLN A 49 2.87 -18.22 -12.96
CA GLN A 49 3.68 -17.12 -13.50
C GLN A 49 3.72 -17.18 -15.02
N THR A 50 3.57 -16.02 -15.65
CA THR A 50 3.92 -15.82 -17.07
C THR A 50 5.38 -15.35 -17.17
N PHE A 51 6.17 -16.05 -17.98
CA PHE A 51 7.60 -15.81 -18.17
C PHE A 51 7.86 -14.76 -19.27
N PRO A 52 9.10 -14.24 -19.38
CA PRO A 52 9.45 -13.26 -20.42
C PRO A 52 9.27 -13.76 -21.86
N ASP A 53 9.28 -15.09 -22.08
CA ASP A 53 9.01 -15.70 -23.39
C ASP A 53 7.50 -15.90 -23.67
N GLY A 54 6.62 -15.39 -22.80
CA GLY A 54 5.17 -15.50 -22.90
C GLY A 54 4.58 -16.84 -22.45
N LYS A 55 5.40 -17.84 -22.10
CA LYS A 55 4.90 -19.11 -21.56
C LYS A 55 4.41 -18.92 -20.14
N THR A 56 3.39 -19.68 -19.76
CA THR A 56 2.85 -19.67 -18.38
C THR A 56 3.07 -21.04 -17.74
N SER A 57 3.53 -21.05 -16.49
CA SER A 57 3.52 -22.23 -15.62
C SER A 57 2.57 -21.97 -14.46
N GLY A 58 1.79 -22.98 -14.07
CA GLY A 58 1.02 -22.98 -12.81
C GLY A 58 1.82 -23.50 -11.61
N PHE A 59 3.05 -23.95 -11.83
CA PHE A 59 3.83 -24.72 -10.87
C PHE A 59 5.29 -24.25 -10.86
N ILE A 60 5.53 -23.04 -10.40
CA ILE A 60 6.89 -22.51 -10.18
C ILE A 60 7.02 -21.86 -8.80
N GLU A 61 8.20 -21.94 -8.19
CA GLU A 61 8.48 -21.16 -6.98
C GLU A 61 8.46 -19.68 -7.31
N ARG A 62 7.50 -18.98 -6.69
CA ARG A 62 7.28 -17.54 -6.85
C ARG A 62 8.08 -16.76 -5.81
N ASP A 63 8.26 -15.47 -6.05
CA ASP A 63 8.86 -14.53 -5.10
C ASP A 63 7.87 -14.04 -4.03
N ASP A 64 6.79 -14.80 -3.79
CA ASP A 64 5.78 -14.44 -2.80
C ASP A 64 6.36 -14.55 -1.38
N LEU A 65 6.12 -13.54 -0.56
CA LEU A 65 6.49 -13.57 0.85
C LEU A 65 5.38 -14.27 1.64
N MET A 66 5.74 -15.37 2.30
CA MET A 66 4.80 -16.18 3.07
C MET A 66 5.03 -16.04 4.57
N SER A 67 3.93 -16.09 5.32
CA SER A 67 3.96 -16.22 6.78
C SER A 67 2.90 -17.23 7.21
N SER A 68 3.20 -17.99 8.26
CA SER A 68 2.29 -18.96 8.85
C SER A 68 2.49 -18.96 10.37
N VAL A 69 1.46 -19.38 11.11
CA VAL A 69 1.49 -19.49 12.56
C VAL A 69 0.92 -20.84 12.98
N ALA A 70 1.60 -21.48 13.93
CA ALA A 70 1.10 -22.66 14.63
C ALA A 70 0.94 -22.33 16.11
N LEU A 71 -0.21 -22.67 16.67
CA LEU A 71 -0.49 -22.54 18.10
C LEU A 71 -0.56 -23.94 18.69
N TRP A 72 0.16 -24.18 19.78
CA TRP A 72 0.07 -25.42 20.55
C TRP A 72 0.14 -25.12 22.04
N TYR A 73 -0.36 -26.06 22.84
CA TYR A 73 -0.30 -26.00 24.29
C TYR A 73 0.78 -26.97 24.77
N GLN A 74 1.62 -26.53 25.71
CA GLN A 74 2.70 -27.32 26.30
C GLN A 74 2.76 -27.04 27.80
N THR A 75 2.98 -28.07 28.62
CA THR A 75 3.19 -27.92 30.05
C THR A 75 4.60 -27.40 30.34
N GLU A 76 4.72 -26.47 31.29
CA GLU A 76 6.02 -25.97 31.75
C GLU A 76 6.72 -26.96 32.71
N PRO A 77 8.07 -26.93 32.79
CA PRO A 77 8.98 -26.08 32.01
C PRO A 77 9.25 -26.66 30.62
N HIS A 78 9.49 -25.79 29.64
CA HIS A 78 9.95 -26.17 28.30
C HIS A 78 11.34 -25.63 28.03
N LYS A 79 12.01 -26.18 27.01
CA LYS A 79 13.31 -25.66 26.54
C LYS A 79 13.14 -24.19 26.12
N PRO A 80 14.05 -23.27 26.50
CA PRO A 80 13.98 -21.90 26.01
C PRO A 80 14.16 -21.85 24.50
N TRP A 81 13.36 -21.01 23.84
CA TRP A 81 13.46 -20.75 22.41
C TRP A 81 14.39 -19.57 22.15
N PRO A 82 15.03 -19.51 20.96
CA PRO A 82 15.71 -18.29 20.52
C PRO A 82 14.75 -17.10 20.55
N PRO A 83 15.24 -15.87 20.82
CA PRO A 83 14.41 -14.69 20.75
C PRO A 83 13.87 -14.50 19.33
N LEU A 84 12.63 -14.04 19.21
CA LEU A 84 12.06 -13.66 17.93
C LEU A 84 12.79 -12.44 17.37
N PRO A 85 12.94 -12.32 16.03
CA PRO A 85 13.40 -11.09 15.42
C PRO A 85 12.50 -9.90 15.84
N PRO A 86 13.08 -8.69 15.97
CA PRO A 86 12.30 -7.47 16.19
C PRO A 86 11.15 -7.33 15.19
N GLY A 87 10.04 -6.72 15.61
CA GLY A 87 8.86 -6.52 14.77
C GLY A 87 9.16 -5.99 13.35
N PRO A 88 9.96 -4.92 13.20
CA PRO A 88 10.30 -4.36 11.88
C PRO A 88 11.01 -5.35 10.94
N ASP A 89 11.77 -6.30 11.48
CA ASP A 89 12.49 -7.30 10.67
C ASP A 89 11.59 -8.46 10.22
N ARG A 90 10.34 -8.49 10.71
CA ARG A 90 9.33 -9.48 10.34
C ARG A 90 8.32 -8.96 9.32
N LEU A 91 8.46 -7.70 8.86
CA LEU A 91 7.54 -7.08 7.92
C LEU A 91 7.98 -7.34 6.46
N PRO A 92 7.03 -7.55 5.54
CA PRO A 92 7.34 -7.77 4.12
C PRO A 92 7.83 -6.51 3.39
N PHE A 93 7.64 -5.34 4.01
CA PHE A 93 8.11 -4.06 3.53
C PHE A 93 8.36 -3.10 4.69
N ARG A 94 9.16 -2.07 4.42
CA ARG A 94 9.31 -0.90 5.30
C ARG A 94 8.53 0.26 4.70
N GLU A 95 7.72 0.94 5.51
CA GLU A 95 7.02 2.14 5.08
C GLU A 95 7.87 3.38 5.39
N GLN A 96 8.04 4.26 4.40
CA GLN A 96 8.74 5.53 4.52
C GLN A 96 7.83 6.64 4.01
N ALA A 97 7.65 7.71 4.79
CA ALA A 97 7.02 8.92 4.28
C ALA A 97 8.01 9.66 3.38
N LEU A 98 7.61 9.92 2.13
CA LEU A 98 8.38 10.70 1.17
C LEU A 98 8.01 12.19 1.25
N ALA A 99 6.72 12.47 1.41
CA ALA A 99 6.18 13.81 1.52
C ALA A 99 5.05 13.80 2.57
N VAL A 100 5.07 14.72 3.53
CA VAL A 100 4.02 14.88 4.53
C VAL A 100 3.36 16.23 4.33
N GLY A 101 2.10 16.24 3.92
CA GLY A 101 1.41 17.40 3.36
C GLY A 101 1.52 18.64 4.21
N TYR A 102 1.14 18.58 5.49
CA TYR A 102 1.14 19.76 6.35
C TYR A 102 2.54 20.38 6.53
N LYS A 103 3.60 19.56 6.48
CA LYS A 103 5.00 20.05 6.60
C LYS A 103 5.42 20.81 5.35
N LEU A 104 4.80 20.54 4.21
CA LEU A 104 5.16 21.09 2.91
C LEU A 104 4.34 22.34 2.54
N VAL A 105 3.38 22.77 3.36
CA VAL A 105 2.63 24.01 3.13
C VAL A 105 3.55 25.23 2.91
N PRO A 106 4.64 25.46 3.69
CA PRO A 106 5.53 26.60 3.48
C PRO A 106 6.34 26.55 2.18
N GLU A 107 6.56 25.36 1.62
CA GLU A 107 7.39 25.12 0.43
C GLU A 107 6.53 24.89 -0.83
N ALA A 108 5.22 24.76 -0.66
CA ALA A 108 4.29 24.46 -1.74
C ALA A 108 4.15 25.65 -2.69
N ARG A 109 4.06 25.34 -3.99
CA ARG A 109 3.65 26.31 -5.01
C ARG A 109 2.20 26.02 -5.37
N HIS A 110 1.37 27.03 -5.52
CA HIS A 110 -0.04 26.81 -5.85
C HIS A 110 -0.62 27.97 -6.66
N SER A 111 -1.73 27.70 -7.34
CA SER A 111 -2.62 28.74 -7.88
C SER A 111 -3.23 29.58 -6.76
N GLY A 112 -3.81 30.75 -7.06
CA GLY A 112 -4.18 31.79 -6.07
C GLY A 112 -5.25 31.46 -5.02
N ALA A 113 -5.68 30.20 -4.86
CA ALA A 113 -6.57 29.80 -3.79
C ALA A 113 -5.83 29.63 -2.45
N PRO A 114 -6.53 29.73 -1.30
CA PRO A 114 -5.92 29.55 0.02
C PRO A 114 -5.33 28.14 0.21
N LEU A 115 -4.15 28.09 0.82
CA LEU A 115 -3.44 26.87 1.19
C LEU A 115 -3.01 26.97 2.66
N GLU A 116 -3.48 26.06 3.50
CA GLU A 116 -3.30 26.13 4.94
C GLU A 116 -3.01 24.75 5.55
N VAL A 117 -2.48 24.76 6.77
CA VAL A 117 -2.45 23.56 7.62
C VAL A 117 -3.78 23.44 8.34
N GLN A 118 -4.43 22.27 8.25
CA GLN A 118 -5.65 21.97 9.00
C GLN A 118 -5.41 20.81 9.96
N ALA A 119 -5.83 20.96 11.22
CA ALA A 119 -5.89 19.85 12.16
C ALA A 119 -7.05 18.91 11.79
N LEU A 120 -6.76 17.61 11.67
CA LEU A 120 -7.73 16.59 11.32
C LEU A 120 -7.32 15.24 11.92
N GLY A 121 -8.23 14.54 12.59
CA GLY A 121 -7.96 13.20 13.11
C GLY A 121 -7.83 12.16 11.99
N GLY A 122 -6.97 11.15 12.21
CA GLY A 122 -6.84 10.01 11.28
C GLY A 122 -5.91 10.24 10.09
N VAL A 123 -5.22 11.37 10.01
CA VAL A 123 -4.12 11.63 9.06
C VAL A 123 -2.77 11.65 9.80
N THR A 124 -1.67 11.64 9.06
CA THR A 124 -0.31 11.69 9.61
C THR A 124 -0.13 12.91 10.50
N ASP A 125 0.35 12.69 11.73
CA ASP A 125 0.52 13.73 12.77
C ASP A 125 -0.75 14.55 13.08
N GLY A 126 -1.93 14.06 12.72
CA GLY A 126 -3.21 14.74 12.94
C GLY A 126 -3.36 16.06 12.17
N LYS A 127 -2.61 16.26 11.09
CA LYS A 127 -2.63 17.49 10.27
C LYS A 127 -2.52 17.17 8.78
N GLN A 128 -3.24 17.94 7.96
CA GLN A 128 -3.15 17.85 6.50
C GLN A 128 -2.77 19.20 5.87
N LEU A 129 -2.26 19.14 4.64
CA LEU A 129 -2.30 20.27 3.72
C LEU A 129 -3.73 20.41 3.20
N TRP A 130 -4.33 21.57 3.43
CA TRP A 130 -5.70 21.86 3.05
C TRP A 130 -5.73 22.99 2.03
N PHE A 131 -6.10 22.66 0.79
CA PHE A 131 -6.14 23.59 -0.33
C PHE A 131 -7.59 23.89 -0.71
N ARG A 132 -7.93 25.17 -0.86
CA ARG A 132 -9.33 25.64 -0.89
C ARG A 132 -9.75 26.42 -2.13
N PRO A 133 -9.61 25.87 -3.34
CA PRO A 133 -10.09 26.52 -4.54
C PRO A 133 -11.62 26.51 -4.62
N THR A 134 -12.17 27.48 -5.36
CA THR A 134 -13.61 27.62 -5.62
C THR A 134 -14.01 27.21 -7.03
N SER A 135 -13.06 26.80 -7.87
CA SER A 135 -13.29 26.36 -9.25
C SER A 135 -12.28 25.28 -9.67
N ALA A 136 -12.60 24.60 -10.77
CA ALA A 136 -11.63 23.77 -11.49
C ALA A 136 -10.46 24.62 -12.03
N GLY A 137 -9.39 23.94 -12.45
CA GLY A 137 -8.15 24.55 -12.97
C GLY A 137 -7.15 24.97 -11.90
N ALA A 138 -7.53 24.94 -10.62
CA ALA A 138 -6.61 25.17 -9.52
C ALA A 138 -5.56 24.04 -9.41
N TRP A 139 -4.38 24.38 -8.92
CA TRP A 139 -3.29 23.42 -8.74
C TRP A 139 -2.46 23.73 -7.50
N VAL A 140 -1.81 22.69 -6.97
CA VAL A 140 -0.79 22.76 -5.91
C VAL A 140 0.33 21.76 -6.21
N GLU A 141 1.56 22.16 -5.95
CA GLU A 141 2.80 21.40 -6.08
C GLU A 141 3.50 21.36 -4.73
N VAL A 142 3.94 20.18 -4.32
CA VAL A 142 4.76 20.01 -3.13
C VAL A 142 6.09 19.36 -3.50
N PRO A 143 7.23 19.93 -3.06
CA PRO A 143 8.54 19.33 -3.30
C PRO A 143 8.84 18.22 -2.28
N PHE A 144 9.67 17.27 -2.68
CA PHE A 144 10.37 16.37 -1.75
C PHE A 144 11.70 15.90 -2.35
N SER A 145 12.57 15.29 -1.56
CA SER A 145 13.89 14.85 -2.03
C SER A 145 14.26 13.46 -1.52
N LEU A 146 14.99 12.71 -2.33
CA LEU A 146 15.56 11.42 -1.98
C LEU A 146 17.08 11.49 -1.96
N THR A 147 17.70 10.88 -0.93
CA THR A 147 19.16 10.78 -0.85
C THR A 147 19.72 9.75 -1.83
N ASN A 148 18.99 8.66 -2.05
CA ASN A 148 19.39 7.56 -2.92
C ASN A 148 18.23 7.22 -3.86
N GLU A 149 18.54 6.53 -4.96
CA GLU A 149 17.51 5.92 -5.79
C GLU A 149 16.62 4.99 -4.94
N LEU A 150 15.31 5.03 -5.20
CA LEU A 150 14.30 4.29 -4.47
C LEU A 150 13.38 3.56 -5.44
N THR A 151 13.35 2.23 -5.36
CA THR A 151 12.30 1.43 -6.00
C THR A 151 11.32 0.96 -4.92
N ALA A 152 10.07 1.41 -4.99
CA ALA A 152 9.07 1.14 -3.98
C ALA A 152 7.65 1.21 -4.55
N GLU A 153 6.69 0.63 -3.84
CA GLU A 153 5.28 0.84 -4.10
C GLU A 153 4.84 2.16 -3.49
N LEU A 154 4.32 3.09 -4.30
CA LEU A 154 3.86 4.38 -3.84
C LEU A 154 2.39 4.34 -3.42
N TRP A 155 2.08 5.03 -2.33
CA TRP A 155 0.73 5.20 -1.81
C TRP A 155 0.46 6.69 -1.57
N LEU A 156 -0.61 7.18 -2.18
CA LEU A 156 -1.11 8.53 -2.00
C LEU A 156 -2.17 8.54 -0.90
N LYS A 157 -1.86 9.16 0.24
CA LYS A 157 -2.81 9.40 1.33
C LYS A 157 -3.43 10.78 1.15
N VAL A 158 -4.75 10.81 0.95
CA VAL A 158 -5.56 12.02 0.78
C VAL A 158 -6.84 11.87 1.58
N VAL A 159 -7.44 12.99 1.93
CA VAL A 159 -8.74 12.99 2.58
C VAL A 159 -9.84 13.03 1.52
N HIS A 160 -10.89 12.26 1.74
CA HIS A 160 -12.13 12.38 0.98
C HIS A 160 -13.19 13.06 1.83
N ALA A 161 -13.96 13.97 1.26
CA ALA A 161 -15.04 14.67 1.95
C ALA A 161 -16.08 15.23 0.98
N ARG A 162 -17.18 15.75 1.52
CA ARG A 162 -18.38 16.15 0.76
C ARG A 162 -18.15 17.31 -0.21
N ASP A 163 -17.12 18.10 0.04
CA ASP A 163 -16.75 19.34 -0.65
C ASP A 163 -15.43 19.22 -1.40
N TYR A 164 -14.91 18.00 -1.58
CA TYR A 164 -13.64 17.75 -2.23
C TYR A 164 -13.81 17.51 -3.73
N GLY A 165 -12.83 18.00 -4.49
CA GLY A 165 -12.84 17.97 -5.95
C GLY A 165 -12.32 16.66 -6.55
N THR A 166 -12.24 16.65 -7.87
CA THR A 166 -11.57 15.62 -8.66
C THR A 166 -10.19 16.11 -9.06
N TRP A 167 -9.16 15.34 -8.74
CA TRP A 167 -7.77 15.76 -8.83
C TRP A 167 -6.94 14.80 -9.66
N ARG A 168 -6.28 15.30 -10.70
CA ARG A 168 -5.22 14.58 -11.40
C ARG A 168 -3.92 14.77 -10.63
N VAL A 169 -3.21 13.68 -10.39
CA VAL A 169 -1.96 13.67 -9.64
C VAL A 169 -0.82 13.33 -10.58
N LYS A 170 0.27 14.10 -10.51
CA LYS A 170 1.49 13.88 -11.28
C LYS A 170 2.70 13.80 -10.36
N LEU A 171 3.64 12.94 -10.70
CA LEU A 171 4.97 12.88 -10.11
C LEU A 171 6.01 13.17 -11.19
N ASP A 172 6.76 14.25 -11.01
CA ASP A 172 7.74 14.75 -11.98
C ASP A 172 7.15 14.91 -13.39
N GLY A 173 5.92 15.41 -13.45
CA GLY A 173 5.17 15.61 -14.69
C GLY A 173 4.50 14.37 -15.27
N LYS A 174 4.77 13.17 -14.75
CA LYS A 174 4.12 11.92 -15.18
C LYS A 174 2.80 11.71 -14.43
N ASP A 175 1.74 11.38 -15.16
CA ASP A 175 0.42 11.11 -14.59
C ASP A 175 0.44 9.84 -13.71
N LEU A 176 -0.04 9.97 -12.47
CA LEU A 176 -0.24 8.87 -11.52
C LEU A 176 -1.71 8.45 -11.38
N GLY A 177 -2.63 9.22 -11.95
CA GLY A 177 -4.06 8.94 -11.92
C GLY A 177 -4.91 10.19 -11.75
N THR A 178 -6.22 10.02 -11.86
CA THR A 178 -7.23 11.04 -11.56
C THR A 178 -8.19 10.48 -10.54
N PHE A 179 -8.38 11.18 -9.43
CA PHE A 179 -9.11 10.71 -8.26
C PHE A 179 -10.28 11.63 -7.96
N ASP A 180 -11.50 11.09 -7.96
CA ASP A 180 -12.64 11.78 -7.35
C ASP A 180 -12.52 11.62 -5.83
N LEU A 181 -12.32 12.73 -5.12
CA LEU A 181 -12.12 12.74 -3.67
C LEU A 181 -13.42 13.02 -2.91
N TYR A 182 -14.56 12.95 -3.58
CA TYR A 182 -15.85 13.03 -2.91
C TYR A 182 -16.10 11.83 -1.99
N ASN A 183 -16.49 12.12 -0.75
CA ASN A 183 -17.17 11.16 0.12
C ASN A 183 -18.20 11.88 1.02
N ALA A 184 -19.30 11.22 1.37
CA ALA A 184 -20.34 11.81 2.22
C ALA A 184 -19.81 12.15 3.63
N THR A 185 -18.83 11.38 4.11
CA THR A 185 -18.14 11.58 5.39
C THR A 185 -16.67 11.88 5.16
N ILE A 186 -16.06 12.61 6.10
CA ILE A 186 -14.61 12.85 6.06
C ILE A 186 -13.89 11.52 6.28
N THR A 187 -13.07 11.09 5.32
CA THR A 187 -12.41 9.79 5.37
C THR A 187 -10.99 9.89 4.80
N PRO A 188 -9.95 9.85 5.67
CA PRO A 188 -8.59 9.62 5.23
C PRO A 188 -8.52 8.31 4.43
N THR A 189 -8.01 8.39 3.20
CA THR A 189 -7.99 7.27 2.26
C THR A 189 -6.62 7.15 1.62
N ALA A 190 -6.12 5.93 1.53
CA ALA A 190 -4.86 5.63 0.86
C ALA A 190 -5.14 5.01 -0.52
N HIS A 191 -4.63 5.62 -1.57
CA HIS A 191 -4.69 5.14 -2.94
C HIS A 191 -3.36 4.53 -3.34
N ARG A 192 -3.39 3.31 -3.85
CA ARG A 192 -2.22 2.62 -4.37
C ARG A 192 -1.86 3.17 -5.75
N LEU A 193 -0.61 3.60 -5.92
CA LEU A 193 -0.09 4.16 -7.17
C LEU A 193 0.82 3.18 -7.94
N GLY A 194 1.03 1.99 -7.39
CA GLY A 194 1.87 0.93 -7.99
C GLY A 194 3.37 1.10 -7.70
N MET A 195 4.17 0.25 -8.33
CA MET A 195 5.64 0.27 -8.22
C MET A 195 6.24 1.39 -9.06
N HIS A 196 7.14 2.17 -8.46
CA HIS A 196 7.91 3.23 -9.12
C HIS A 196 9.38 3.14 -8.74
N THR A 197 10.23 3.55 -9.67
CA THR A 197 11.66 3.81 -9.41
C THR A 197 11.89 5.32 -9.51
N LEU A 198 12.34 5.91 -8.42
CA LEU A 198 12.63 7.33 -8.27
C LEU A 198 14.14 7.51 -8.12
N SER A 199 14.74 8.39 -8.91
CA SER A 199 16.17 8.72 -8.78
C SER A 199 16.49 9.38 -7.45
N ALA A 200 17.77 9.43 -7.06
CA ALA A 200 18.19 10.38 -6.03
C ALA A 200 17.97 11.82 -6.52
N GLY A 201 17.68 12.74 -5.59
CA GLY A 201 17.50 14.16 -5.87
C GLY A 201 16.09 14.68 -5.61
N SER A 202 15.76 15.80 -6.25
CA SER A 202 14.51 16.53 -6.04
C SER A 202 13.39 15.96 -6.91
N HIS A 203 12.20 15.89 -6.32
CA HIS A 203 10.97 15.44 -6.95
C HIS A 203 9.84 16.43 -6.67
N THR A 204 8.83 16.43 -7.54
CA THR A 204 7.64 17.26 -7.41
C THR A 204 6.38 16.42 -7.53
N LEU A 205 5.53 16.46 -6.50
CA LEU A 205 4.17 15.94 -6.55
C LEU A 205 3.21 17.08 -6.85
N ARG A 206 2.48 16.98 -7.95
CA ARG A 206 1.53 18.00 -8.42
C ARG A 206 0.10 17.47 -8.41
N PHE A 207 -0.81 18.28 -7.91
CA PHE A 207 -2.25 18.08 -7.95
C PHE A 207 -2.89 19.12 -8.88
N GLU A 208 -3.64 18.67 -9.89
CA GLU A 208 -4.39 19.50 -10.83
C GLU A 208 -5.89 19.25 -10.66
N GLY A 209 -6.63 20.28 -10.26
CA GLY A 209 -8.08 20.21 -10.03
C GLY A 209 -8.81 20.19 -11.36
N VAL A 210 -9.22 19.00 -11.81
CA VAL A 210 -9.86 18.82 -13.12
C VAL A 210 -11.39 19.01 -13.08
N GLY A 211 -11.96 19.13 -11.89
CA GLY A 211 -13.39 19.29 -11.71
C GLY A 211 -13.84 18.84 -10.32
N LYS A 212 -15.09 18.39 -10.24
CA LYS A 212 -15.68 17.72 -9.08
C LYS A 212 -16.81 16.82 -9.59
N SER A 213 -17.18 15.79 -8.82
CA SER A 213 -18.39 15.03 -9.13
C SER A 213 -19.66 15.83 -8.83
N ASP A 214 -20.78 15.43 -9.43
CA ASP A 214 -22.09 16.08 -9.24
C ASP A 214 -22.54 16.10 -7.78
N ARG A 215 -22.08 15.13 -6.98
CA ARG A 215 -22.40 15.01 -5.56
C ARG A 215 -21.55 15.92 -4.67
N SER A 216 -20.39 16.38 -5.16
CA SER A 216 -19.51 17.22 -4.37
C SER A 216 -19.98 18.67 -4.36
N THR A 217 -19.94 19.31 -3.20
CA THR A 217 -20.29 20.72 -3.03
C THR A 217 -19.11 21.66 -3.26
N GLY A 218 -17.91 21.16 -3.57
CA GLY A 218 -16.71 21.99 -3.68
C GLY A 218 -15.58 21.38 -4.49
N TYR A 219 -14.44 22.06 -4.48
CA TYR A 219 -13.23 21.70 -5.23
C TYR A 219 -12.04 21.46 -4.31
N LEU A 220 -12.27 21.26 -3.00
CA LEU A 220 -11.19 21.22 -2.02
C LEU A 220 -10.26 20.03 -2.23
N LEU A 221 -9.06 20.13 -1.67
CA LEU A 221 -8.08 19.06 -1.57
C LEU A 221 -7.52 18.99 -0.15
N GLY A 222 -7.42 17.76 0.36
CA GLY A 222 -6.74 17.43 1.59
C GLY A 222 -5.64 16.41 1.30
N PHE A 223 -4.39 16.84 1.37
CA PHE A 223 -3.24 15.98 1.18
C PHE A 223 -2.60 15.64 2.53
N ASP A 224 -2.57 14.34 2.84
CA ASP A 224 -1.97 13.79 4.05
C ASP A 224 -0.50 13.46 3.80
N ALA A 225 -0.20 12.48 2.94
CA ALA A 225 1.17 12.07 2.68
C ALA A 225 1.33 11.28 1.37
N LEU A 226 2.55 11.31 0.81
CA LEU A 226 3.02 10.31 -0.13
C LEU A 226 3.95 9.37 0.63
N THR A 227 3.64 8.08 0.64
CA THR A 227 4.44 7.06 1.33
C THR A 227 4.95 6.02 0.35
N ALA A 228 6.19 5.56 0.56
CA ALA A 228 6.79 4.42 -0.12
C ALA A 228 6.71 3.19 0.76
N ARG A 229 6.20 2.08 0.22
CA ARG A 229 6.39 0.74 0.77
C ARG A 229 7.54 0.07 0.05
N ILE A 230 8.66 -0.03 0.75
CA ILE A 230 9.93 -0.57 0.25
C ILE A 230 9.93 -2.07 0.52
N PRO A 231 9.83 -2.93 -0.49
CA PRO A 231 9.82 -4.37 -0.28
C PRO A 231 11.10 -4.84 0.43
N ALA A 232 10.97 -5.78 1.36
CA ALA A 232 12.12 -6.44 1.98
C ALA A 232 12.92 -7.27 0.95
N TYR A 233 12.25 -7.68 -0.13
CA TYR A 233 12.81 -8.43 -1.23
C TYR A 233 12.18 -7.99 -2.55
N LEU A 234 13.00 -7.80 -3.59
CA LEU A 234 12.54 -7.49 -4.95
C LEU A 234 13.50 -8.08 -5.97
N ARG A 235 12.97 -8.72 -7.01
CA ARG A 235 13.72 -9.06 -8.23
C ARG A 235 13.50 -8.01 -9.32
N PRO A 236 14.45 -7.86 -10.27
CA PRO A 236 14.26 -7.00 -11.43
C PRO A 236 12.96 -7.36 -12.20
N PRO A 237 12.24 -6.36 -12.72
CA PRO A 237 11.08 -6.60 -13.59
C PRO A 237 11.46 -7.52 -14.76
N GLY A 238 10.63 -8.53 -15.04
CA GLY A 238 10.86 -9.48 -16.13
C GLY A 238 11.98 -10.49 -15.85
N PHE A 239 12.47 -10.62 -14.62
CA PHE A 239 13.38 -11.71 -14.28
C PHE A 239 12.71 -13.07 -14.54
N ASP A 240 13.40 -13.93 -15.29
CA ASP A 240 12.91 -15.27 -15.57
C ASP A 240 13.16 -16.19 -14.37
N LEU A 241 12.11 -16.45 -13.59
CA LEU A 241 12.16 -17.28 -12.39
C LEU A 241 12.72 -18.69 -12.64
N ARG A 242 12.64 -19.21 -13.87
CA ARG A 242 13.22 -20.53 -14.23
C ARG A 242 14.73 -20.58 -14.03
N LYS A 243 15.42 -19.44 -14.09
CA LYS A 243 16.89 -19.35 -13.93
C LYS A 243 17.36 -19.61 -12.50
N VAL A 244 16.46 -19.57 -11.51
CA VAL A 244 16.78 -19.81 -10.10
C VAL A 244 16.09 -21.04 -9.54
N GLN A 245 15.32 -21.76 -10.36
CA GLN A 245 14.81 -23.07 -10.01
C GLN A 245 15.95 -24.08 -10.13
N LYS A 246 16.02 -25.02 -9.18
CA LYS A 246 16.94 -26.16 -9.23
C LYS A 246 16.35 -27.31 -10.03
#